data_AF-A0A2S6WZU3-F1
#
_entry.id   AF-A0A2S6WZU3-F1
#
_cell.length_a   1.000
_cell.length_b   1.000
_cell.length_c   1.000
_cell.angle_alpha   90.00
_cell.angle_beta   90.00
_cell.angle_gamma   90.00
#
_symmetry.space_group_name_H-M   'P 1'
#
loop_
_entity.id
_entity.type
_entity.pdbx_description
1 polymer ?
#
loop_
_entity_poly.entity_id
_entity_poly.type
_entity_poly.pdbx_seq_one_letter_code
_entity_poly.pdbx_strand_id
1 'polypeptide(L)'
;MEGSPRGLHWKTRPLVEWAEGRPFVWVDDEINAVDRQWVAAAHPGPYLLHRVDPAEGLTDADFAVLVVTARSFGGRRGGPRRR
;
A
#
# COMPACT_ATOMS: atom_id res chain seq x y z
N MET A 1 -21.05 -4.51 -10.10
CA MET A 1 -19.85 -3.66 -10.02
C MET A 1 -20.29 -2.33 -9.42
N GLU A 2 -20.43 -2.29 -8.09
CA GLU A 2 -20.73 -1.07 -7.34
C GLU A 2 -19.50 -0.14 -7.44
N GLY A 3 -19.73 1.11 -7.84
CA GLY A 3 -18.69 2.05 -8.24
C GLY A 3 -17.71 2.35 -7.10
N SER A 4 -16.41 2.31 -7.41
CA SER A 4 -15.38 2.81 -6.50
C SER A 4 -15.72 4.25 -6.07
N PRO A 5 -15.44 4.64 -4.82
CA PRO A 5 -15.57 6.03 -4.37
C PRO A 5 -14.94 6.98 -5.39
N ARG A 6 -15.61 8.12 -5.65
CA ARG A 6 -15.06 9.12 -6.56
C ARG A 6 -13.66 9.54 -6.09
N GLY A 7 -12.71 9.52 -7.02
CA GLY A 7 -11.30 9.86 -6.73
C GLY A 7 -10.48 8.72 -6.16
N LEU A 8 -11.04 7.51 -5.93
CA LEU A 8 -10.24 6.34 -5.61
C LEU A 8 -9.44 5.91 -6.84
N HIS A 9 -8.13 5.77 -6.69
CA HIS A 9 -7.28 5.27 -7.76
C HIS A 9 -7.65 3.83 -8.11
N TRP A 10 -7.64 3.50 -9.40
CA TRP A 10 -8.16 2.23 -9.90
C TRP A 10 -7.37 1.01 -9.40
N LYS A 11 -6.08 1.18 -9.05
CA LYS A 11 -5.25 0.10 -8.48
C LYS A 11 -5.54 -0.14 -7.00
N THR A 12 -6.08 0.83 -6.28
CA THR A 12 -6.16 0.79 -4.81
C THR A 12 -6.93 -0.43 -4.31
N ARG A 13 -8.11 -0.67 -4.89
CA ARG A 13 -8.95 -1.81 -4.51
C ARG A 13 -8.31 -3.17 -4.89
N PRO A 14 -7.89 -3.41 -6.16
CA PRO A 14 -7.21 -4.65 -6.53
C PRO A 14 -5.96 -4.93 -5.71
N LEU A 15 -5.16 -3.91 -5.35
CA LEU A 15 -3.95 -4.09 -4.54
C LEU A 15 -4.28 -4.57 -3.12
N VAL A 16 -5.28 -3.99 -2.47
CA VAL A 16 -5.69 -4.41 -1.11
C VAL A 16 -6.34 -5.78 -1.12
N GLU A 17 -7.18 -6.07 -2.12
CA GLU A 17 -7.77 -7.40 -2.31
C GLU A 17 -6.66 -8.44 -2.51
N TRP A 18 -5.65 -8.12 -3.32
CA TRP A 18 -4.50 -9.00 -3.53
C TRP A 18 -3.62 -9.17 -2.30
N ALA A 19 -3.43 -8.10 -1.51
CA ALA A 19 -2.65 -8.16 -0.28
C ALA A 19 -3.30 -9.14 0.72
N GLU A 20 -4.64 -9.24 0.76
CA GLU A 20 -5.37 -10.21 1.59
C GLU A 20 -4.95 -10.15 3.08
N GLY A 21 -4.79 -8.92 3.59
CA GLY A 21 -4.32 -8.67 4.97
C GLY A 21 -2.82 -8.91 5.21
N ARG A 22 -2.06 -9.38 4.21
CA ARG A 22 -0.60 -9.47 4.29
C ARG A 22 0.02 -8.07 4.21
N PRO A 23 1.16 -7.84 4.88
CA PRO A 23 1.86 -6.57 4.76
C PRO A 23 2.21 -6.25 3.31
N PHE A 24 2.02 -5.00 2.89
CA PHE A 24 2.43 -4.55 1.57
C PHE A 24 2.92 -3.10 1.56
N VAL A 25 3.72 -2.78 0.56
CA VAL A 25 4.10 -1.40 0.24
C VAL A 25 3.62 -1.12 -1.19
N TRP A 26 2.94 0.00 -1.38
CA TRP A 26 2.60 0.51 -2.71
C TRP A 26 3.34 1.83 -2.93
N VAL A 27 4.13 1.86 -4.00
CA VAL A 27 4.93 3.00 -4.43
C VAL A 27 4.40 3.47 -5.78
N ASP A 28 3.88 4.69 -5.85
CA ASP A 28 3.22 5.23 -7.04
C ASP A 28 3.04 6.76 -6.88
N ASP A 29 3.17 7.51 -7.96
CA ASP A 29 3.09 8.98 -7.96
C ASP A 29 1.66 9.52 -7.90
N GLU A 30 0.66 8.70 -8.25
CA GLU A 30 -0.75 9.10 -8.33
C GLU A 30 -1.50 8.89 -7.01
N ILE A 31 -0.83 8.38 -5.96
CA ILE A 31 -1.44 8.11 -4.64
C ILE A 31 -1.99 9.40 -4.01
N ASN A 32 -3.30 9.42 -3.78
CA ASN A 32 -4.00 10.57 -3.24
C ASN A 32 -4.54 10.35 -1.81
N ALA A 33 -5.32 11.30 -1.29
CA ALA A 33 -5.89 11.24 0.05
C ALA A 33 -7.03 10.21 0.18
N VAL A 34 -7.81 10.01 -0.89
CA VAL A 34 -8.90 9.03 -0.95
C VAL A 34 -8.33 7.62 -0.86
N ASP A 35 -7.22 7.35 -1.55
CA ASP A 35 -6.52 6.06 -1.47
C ASP A 35 -6.08 5.75 -0.04
N ARG A 36 -5.47 6.73 0.64
CA ARG A 36 -5.02 6.58 2.04
C ARG A 36 -6.17 6.26 2.99
N GLN A 37 -7.28 6.99 2.87
CA GLN A 37 -8.47 6.75 3.70
C GLN A 37 -9.09 5.38 3.42
N TRP A 38 -9.17 5.00 2.14
CA TRP A 38 -9.76 3.73 1.76
C TRP A 38 -8.91 2.54 2.23
N VAL A 39 -7.59 2.57 2.04
CA VAL A 39 -6.69 1.51 2.53
C VAL A 39 -6.72 1.42 4.04
N ALA A 40 -6.73 2.56 4.76
CA ALA A 40 -6.84 2.57 6.22
C ALA A 40 -8.13 1.90 6.74
N ALA A 41 -9.24 2.06 6.01
CA ALA A 41 -10.51 1.43 6.36
C ALA A 41 -10.59 -0.05 5.95
N ALA A 42 -9.95 -0.43 4.85
CA ALA A 42 -10.14 -1.74 4.22
C ALA A 42 -9.05 -2.78 4.55
N HIS A 43 -7.83 -2.36 4.91
CA HIS A 43 -6.69 -3.26 5.08
C HIS A 43 -6.22 -3.34 6.54
N PRO A 44 -6.42 -4.48 7.24
CA PRO A 44 -6.09 -4.62 8.66
C PRO A 44 -4.59 -4.89 8.93
N GLY A 45 -3.83 -5.22 7.89
CA GLY A 45 -2.39 -5.50 8.00
C GLY A 45 -1.53 -4.24 7.98
N PRO A 46 -0.22 -4.35 8.28
CA PRO A 46 0.72 -3.25 8.08
C PRO A 46 0.79 -2.84 6.60
N TYR A 47 0.76 -1.54 6.31
CA TYR A 47 0.89 -1.06 4.93
C TYR A 47 1.70 0.24 4.88
N LEU A 48 2.25 0.53 3.70
CA LEU A 48 2.77 1.84 3.36
C LEU A 48 2.28 2.25 1.97
N LEU A 49 1.76 3.48 1.88
CA LEU A 49 1.44 4.15 0.63
C LEU A 49 2.46 5.28 0.42
N HIS A 50 3.50 5.00 -0.36
CA HIS A 50 4.62 5.89 -0.59
C HIS A 50 4.43 6.62 -1.92
N ARG A 51 4.14 7.92 -1.85
CA ARG A 51 3.99 8.75 -3.04
C ARG A 51 5.35 9.28 -3.47
N VAL A 52 5.69 9.10 -4.74
CA VAL A 52 6.94 9.60 -5.33
C VAL A 52 6.67 10.77 -6.28
N ASP A 53 7.66 11.62 -6.49
CA ASP A 53 7.61 12.64 -7.53
C ASP A 53 7.95 11.99 -8.89
N PRO A 54 7.06 12.07 -9.90
CA PRO A 54 7.32 11.43 -11.20
C PRO A 54 8.46 12.09 -11.99
N ALA A 55 8.83 13.35 -11.68
CA ALA A 55 9.93 14.04 -12.36
C ALA A 55 11.31 13.61 -11.83
N GLU A 56 11.38 13.21 -10.56
CA GLU A 56 12.64 12.79 -9.91
C GLU A 56 12.79 11.27 -9.89
N GLY A 57 11.69 10.53 -9.95
CA GLY A 57 11.68 9.08 -9.81
C GLY A 57 11.98 8.66 -8.37
N LEU A 58 12.56 7.47 -8.20
CA LEU A 58 12.97 6.96 -6.89
C LEU A 58 14.34 7.47 -6.50
N THR A 59 14.41 8.07 -5.33
CA THR A 59 15.63 8.62 -4.71
C THR A 59 16.12 7.73 -3.57
N ASP A 60 17.35 7.98 -3.10
CA ASP A 60 17.91 7.31 -1.92
C ASP A 60 17.03 7.53 -0.66
N ALA A 61 16.37 8.69 -0.56
CA ALA A 61 15.46 8.97 0.55
C ALA A 61 14.23 8.05 0.51
N ASP A 62 13.68 7.80 -0.68
CA ASP A 62 12.57 6.87 -0.86
C ASP A 62 13.00 5.45 -0.46
N PHE A 63 14.15 4.99 -0.96
CA PHE A 63 14.68 3.68 -0.57
C PHE A 63 14.91 3.54 0.93
N ALA A 64 15.37 4.61 1.61
CA ALA A 64 15.53 4.60 3.06
C ALA A 64 14.19 4.38 3.78
N VAL A 65 13.12 5.07 3.36
CA VAL A 65 11.76 4.88 3.90
C VAL A 65 11.27 3.45 3.67
N LEU A 66 11.48 2.92 2.45
CA LEU A 66 11.07 1.56 2.10
C LEU A 66 11.79 0.51 2.95
N VAL A 67 13.10 0.67 3.18
CA VAL A 67 13.90 -0.26 4.01
C VAL A 67 13.44 -0.24 5.47
N VAL A 68 13.24 0.95 6.05
CA VAL A 68 12.78 1.09 7.43
C VAL A 68 11.41 0.43 7.60
N THR A 69 10.50 0.67 6.66
CA THR A 69 9.15 0.10 6.68
C THR A 69 9.16 -1.42 6.50
N ALA A 70 9.88 -1.93 5.50
CA ALA A 70 9.94 -3.37 5.27
C ALA A 70 10.49 -4.13 6.48
N ARG A 71 11.41 -3.52 7.23
CA ARG A 71 11.92 -4.08 8.49
C ARG A 71 10.89 -4.08 9.61
N SER A 72 10.01 -3.06 9.68
CA SER A 72 8.97 -2.96 10.71
C SER A 72 7.84 -3.99 10.52
N PHE A 73 7.64 -4.49 9.30
CA PHE A 73 6.68 -5.57 9.02
C PHE A 73 7.08 -6.91 9.66
N GLY A 74 8.31 -7.03 10.18
CA GLY A 74 8.80 -8.18 10.93
C GLY A 74 8.21 -8.30 12.34
N GLY A 75 6.92 -8.64 12.44
CA GLY A 75 6.24 -8.93 13.71
C GLY A 75 4.93 -9.71 13.52
N ARG A 76 4.89 -10.92 14.10
CA ARG A 76 3.89 -12.03 13.95
C ARG A 76 3.94 -12.78 12.60
N ARG A 77 4.73 -13.86 12.59
CA ARG A 77 4.40 -15.05 11.80
C ARG A 77 3.04 -15.58 12.28
N GLY A 78 2.01 -15.53 11.45
CA GLY A 78 0.73 -16.14 11.78
C GLY A 78 -0.21 -16.27 10.58
N GLY A 79 -0.49 -17.51 10.17
CA GLY A 79 -1.67 -17.89 9.40
C GLY A 79 -1.39 -18.54 8.04
N PRO A 80 -2.06 -19.67 7.71
CA PRO A 80 -1.65 -20.55 6.63
C PRO A 80 -1.91 -19.93 5.25
N ARG A 81 -1.01 -20.23 4.32
CA ARG A 81 -1.24 -20.04 2.88
C ARG A 81 -2.43 -20.92 2.46
N ARG A 82 -3.51 -20.33 1.98
CA ARG A 82 -4.52 -21.08 1.22
C ARG A 82 -3.98 -21.39 -0.17
N ARG A 83 -4.26 -22.62 -0.60
CA ARG A 83 -3.90 -23.21 -1.90
C ARG A 83 -4.64 -22.55 -3.04
#